data_AF-A0A1H8WPP9-F1
#
_entry.id   AF-A0A1H8WPP9-F1
#
_cell.length_a   1.000
_cell.length_b   1.000
_cell.length_c   1.000
_cell.angle_alpha   90.00
_cell.angle_beta   90.00
_cell.angle_gamma   90.00
#
_symmetry.space_group_name_H-M   'P 1'
#
loop_
_entity.id
_entity.type
_entity.pdbx_description
1 polymer ?
#
loop_
_entity_poly.entity_id
_entity_poly.type
_entity_poly.pdbx_seq_one_letter_code
_entity_poly.pdbx_strand_id
1 'polypeptide(L)'
;MSWFVDVTGVQVLAGHVLELTFSSGEVRVLDVEPALWGEALQPLVKDYDLFTAVRVDPEAGTIVWPNGADLSAQMLYAESNKPEEFLDAALLRARAATDTGNRTDLDAVITALGYERAELEAELDADRRRRIADLET
;
A
#
# COMPACT_ATOMS: atom_id res chain seq x y z
N MET A 1 -20.97 12.49 25.84
CA MET A 1 -20.00 11.73 25.03
C MET A 1 -20.42 11.83 23.58
N SER A 2 -19.59 12.42 22.71
CA SER A 2 -19.87 12.43 21.28
C SER A 2 -19.47 11.07 20.70
N TRP A 3 -20.41 10.41 20.02
CA TRP A 3 -20.23 9.10 19.39
C TRP A 3 -19.71 9.22 17.95
N PHE A 4 -19.29 10.42 17.54
CA PHE A 4 -18.75 10.70 16.23
C PHE A 4 -17.26 10.43 16.23
N VAL A 5 -16.89 9.33 15.56
CA VAL A 5 -15.50 9.03 15.23
C VAL A 5 -15.23 9.67 13.88
N ASP A 6 -14.56 10.81 13.87
CA ASP A 6 -14.12 11.48 12.63
C ASP A 6 -12.71 11.02 12.24
N VAL A 7 -12.41 11.00 10.94
CA VAL A 7 -11.03 10.85 10.44
C VAL A 7 -10.34 12.21 10.47
N THR A 8 -9.16 12.27 11.06
CA THR A 8 -8.33 13.48 11.19
C THR A 8 -7.02 13.40 10.39
N GLY A 9 -6.63 12.20 9.95
CA GLY A 9 -5.47 12.00 9.11
C GLY A 9 -5.63 10.78 8.22
N VAL A 10 -5.05 10.85 7.02
CA VAL A 10 -4.98 9.74 6.06
C VAL A 10 -3.58 9.70 5.45
N GLN A 11 -3.01 8.52 5.35
CA GLN A 11 -1.77 8.27 4.63
C GLN A 11 -1.89 6.96 3.85
N VAL A 12 -1.42 6.96 2.61
CA VAL A 12 -1.37 5.76 1.77
C VAL A 12 -0.06 5.03 2.08
N LEU A 13 -0.13 3.72 2.38
CA LEU A 13 1.05 2.93 2.69
C LEU A 13 1.55 2.14 1.48
N ALA A 14 0.73 1.24 0.95
CA ALA A 14 1.01 0.47 -0.26
C ALA A 14 -0.28 -0.13 -0.81
N GLY A 15 -0.36 -0.30 -2.13
CA GLY A 15 -1.60 -0.76 -2.76
C GLY A 15 -2.77 0.10 -2.28
N HIS A 16 -3.90 -0.54 -1.97
CA HIS A 16 -5.08 0.13 -1.45
C HIS A 16 -5.15 0.18 0.08
N VAL A 17 -4.00 0.08 0.75
CA VAL A 17 -3.91 0.13 2.21
C VAL A 17 -3.71 1.56 2.69
N LEU A 18 -4.61 1.98 3.58
CA LEU A 18 -4.60 3.31 4.21
C LEU A 18 -4.26 3.21 5.69
N GLU A 19 -3.46 4.14 6.16
CA GLU A 19 -3.31 4.48 7.57
C GLU A 19 -4.23 5.66 7.88
N LEU A 20 -5.19 5.44 8.78
CA LEU A 20 -6.17 6.43 9.21
C LEU A 20 -5.92 6.82 10.66
N THR A 21 -5.88 8.12 10.92
CA THR A 21 -5.92 8.67 12.27
C THR A 21 -7.34 9.11 12.57
N PHE A 22 -7.90 8.63 13.66
CA PHE A 22 -9.22 9.03 14.13
C PHE A 22 -9.12 10.12 15.20
N SER A 23 -10.19 10.88 15.36
CA SER A 23 -10.35 11.90 16.41
C SER A 23 -10.20 11.36 17.84
N SER A 24 -10.37 10.05 18.07
CA SER A 24 -10.06 9.38 19.34
C SER A 24 -8.57 9.30 19.65
N GLY A 25 -7.70 9.61 18.67
CA GLY A 25 -6.25 9.39 18.73
C GLY A 25 -5.82 7.98 18.31
N GLU A 26 -6.78 7.09 18.01
CA GLU A 26 -6.47 5.77 17.46
C GLU A 26 -5.96 5.90 16.02
N VAL A 27 -4.91 5.15 15.71
CA VAL A 27 -4.43 5.03 14.33
C VAL A 27 -4.56 3.60 13.86
N ARG A 28 -5.31 3.42 12.77
CA ARG A 28 -5.62 2.10 12.23
C ARG A 28 -5.14 1.99 10.80
N VAL A 29 -4.70 0.79 10.43
CA VAL A 29 -4.25 0.47 9.08
C VAL A 29 -5.20 -0.59 8.56
N LEU A 30 -5.79 -0.35 7.38
CA LEU A 30 -6.76 -1.25 6.77
C LEU A 30 -6.65 -1.21 5.25
N ASP A 31 -6.89 -2.36 4.63
CA ASP A 31 -7.05 -2.47 3.19
C ASP A 31 -8.46 -2.02 2.81
N VAL A 32 -8.57 -0.97 2.01
CA VAL A 32 -9.87 -0.47 1.57
C VAL A 32 -10.29 -1.04 0.22
N GLU A 33 -9.46 -1.83 -0.48
CA GLU A 33 -9.79 -2.44 -1.78
C GLU A 33 -11.17 -3.13 -1.78
N PRO A 34 -11.52 -3.95 -0.77
CA PRO A 34 -12.82 -4.64 -0.74
C PRO A 34 -14.01 -3.69 -0.65
N ALA A 35 -13.80 -2.46 -0.18
CA ALA A 35 -14.81 -1.41 -0.07
C ALA A 35 -14.89 -0.51 -1.32
N LEU A 36 -13.95 -0.62 -2.28
CA LEU A 36 -13.90 0.19 -3.50
C LEU A 36 -14.83 -0.33 -4.61
N TRP A 37 -16.12 -0.48 -4.29
CA TRP A 37 -17.14 -0.92 -5.23
C TRP A 37 -18.18 0.18 -5.49
N GLY A 38 -18.79 0.15 -6.68
CA GLY A 38 -19.74 1.18 -7.14
C GLY A 38 -19.11 2.17 -8.12
N GLU A 39 -19.95 2.91 -8.85
CA GLU A 39 -19.54 3.76 -9.99
C GLU A 39 -18.49 4.81 -9.63
N ALA A 40 -18.60 5.41 -8.44
CA ALA A 40 -17.67 6.43 -7.97
C ALA A 40 -16.35 5.86 -7.42
N LEU A 41 -16.36 4.66 -6.81
CA LEU A 41 -15.20 4.08 -6.13
C LEU A 41 -14.41 3.10 -7.01
N GLN A 42 -15.06 2.41 -7.94
CA GLN A 42 -14.42 1.44 -8.84
C GLN A 42 -13.22 2.00 -9.64
N PRO A 43 -13.20 3.26 -10.09
CA PRO A 43 -12.03 3.83 -10.76
C PRO A 43 -10.77 3.80 -9.90
N LEU A 44 -10.90 3.89 -8.56
CA LEU A 44 -9.80 3.91 -7.61
C LEU A 44 -9.03 2.58 -7.54
N VAL A 45 -9.68 1.48 -7.91
CA VAL A 45 -9.02 0.16 -8.01
C VAL A 45 -8.00 0.14 -9.15
N LYS A 46 -8.28 0.87 -10.24
CA LYS A 46 -7.46 0.87 -11.47
C LYS A 46 -6.51 2.06 -11.56
N ASP A 47 -6.94 3.22 -11.07
CA ASP A 47 -6.19 4.46 -11.14
C ASP A 47 -5.54 4.75 -9.79
N TYR A 48 -4.27 4.37 -9.68
CA TYR A 48 -3.50 4.51 -8.45
C TYR A 48 -3.16 5.97 -8.13
N ASP A 49 -2.95 6.80 -9.16
CA ASP A 49 -2.70 8.23 -8.97
C ASP A 49 -3.94 8.93 -8.43
N LEU A 50 -5.12 8.55 -8.92
CA LEU A 50 -6.39 9.00 -8.35
C LEU A 50 -6.55 8.51 -6.92
N PHE A 51 -6.25 7.23 -6.62
CA PHE A 51 -6.34 6.67 -5.27
C PHE A 51 -5.41 7.39 -4.27
N THR A 52 -4.17 7.68 -4.66
CA THR A 52 -3.19 8.34 -3.80
C THR A 52 -3.50 9.81 -3.51
N ALA A 53 -4.38 10.42 -4.31
CA ALA A 53 -4.90 11.76 -4.08
C ALA A 53 -6.01 11.84 -3.00
N VAL A 54 -6.19 10.77 -2.21
CA VAL A 54 -7.10 10.75 -1.05
C VAL A 54 -6.76 11.87 -0.07
N ARG A 55 -7.80 12.51 0.48
CA ARG A 55 -7.67 13.55 1.51
C ARG A 55 -8.76 13.42 2.55
N VAL A 56 -8.50 13.96 3.74
CA VAL A 56 -9.53 14.12 4.76
C VAL A 56 -10.43 15.31 4.38
N ASP A 57 -11.74 15.10 4.46
CA ASP A 57 -12.72 16.18 4.50
C ASP A 57 -12.98 16.55 5.98
N PRO A 58 -12.48 17.69 6.46
CA PRO A 58 -12.61 18.08 7.85
C PRO A 58 -14.04 18.54 8.22
N GLU A 59 -14.89 18.88 7.25
CA GLU A 59 -16.28 19.25 7.52
C GLU A 59 -17.16 18.02 7.66
N ALA A 60 -16.94 17.01 6.80
CA ALA A 60 -17.66 15.74 6.86
C ALA A 60 -17.06 14.73 7.85
N GLY A 61 -15.79 14.90 8.24
CA GLY A 61 -15.05 13.94 9.05
C GLY A 61 -14.72 12.64 8.32
N THR A 62 -14.71 12.65 6.98
CA THR A 62 -14.54 11.48 6.11
C THR A 62 -13.25 11.56 5.29
N ILE A 63 -12.97 10.53 4.50
CA ILE A 63 -11.97 10.62 3.42
C ILE A 63 -12.66 10.77 2.08
N VAL A 64 -12.11 11.59 1.21
CA VAL A 64 -12.67 11.94 -0.10
C VAL A 64 -11.57 11.93 -1.17
N TRP A 65 -11.95 11.55 -2.38
CA TRP A 65 -11.09 11.57 -3.57
C TRP A 65 -11.47 12.70 -4.54
N PRO A 66 -10.58 13.10 -5.47
CA PRO A 66 -10.86 14.18 -6.42
C PRO A 66 -12.07 13.96 -7.32
N ASN A 67 -12.45 12.70 -7.55
CA ASN A 67 -13.65 12.32 -8.30
C ASN A 67 -14.96 12.46 -7.50
N GLY A 68 -14.88 12.93 -6.25
CA GLY A 68 -16.03 13.12 -5.36
C GLY A 68 -16.48 11.85 -4.64
N ALA A 69 -15.79 10.73 -4.82
CA ALA A 69 -16.05 9.54 -4.03
C ALA A 69 -15.58 9.74 -2.59
N ASP A 70 -16.32 9.21 -1.61
CA ASP A 70 -15.99 9.31 -0.19
C ASP A 70 -16.19 7.97 0.52
N LEU A 71 -15.44 7.76 1.60
CA LEU A 71 -15.67 6.69 2.56
C LEU A 71 -15.89 7.29 3.95
N SER A 72 -17.03 6.96 4.55
CA SER A 72 -17.39 7.48 5.87
C SER A 72 -16.54 6.90 7.00
N ALA A 73 -16.24 7.71 8.01
CA ALA A 73 -15.42 7.30 9.14
C ALA A 73 -16.02 6.13 9.95
N GLN A 74 -17.35 6.06 10.05
CA GLN A 74 -18.03 4.94 10.70
C GLN A 74 -17.79 3.62 9.97
N MET A 75 -17.83 3.63 8.63
CA MET A 75 -17.55 2.44 7.82
C MET A 75 -16.10 2.00 8.01
N LEU A 76 -15.15 2.94 7.91
CA LEU A 76 -13.72 2.67 8.10
C LEU A 76 -13.41 2.14 9.50
N TYR A 77 -14.06 2.70 10.52
CA TYR A 77 -13.91 2.22 11.90
C TYR A 77 -14.50 0.82 12.11
N ALA A 78 -15.64 0.51 11.48
CA ALA A 78 -16.23 -0.83 11.53
C ALA A 78 -15.34 -1.88 10.85
N GLU A 79 -14.82 -1.56 9.66
CA GLU A 79 -13.95 -2.45 8.88
C GLU A 79 -12.63 -2.74 9.62
N SER A 80 -12.03 -1.74 10.24
CA SER A 80 -10.78 -1.90 11.00
C SER A 80 -10.89 -2.73 12.29
N ASN A 81 -12.09 -3.16 12.71
CA ASN A 81 -12.26 -4.07 13.86
C ASN A 81 -12.15 -5.55 13.48
N LYS A 82 -11.85 -5.88 12.20
CA LYS A 82 -11.67 -7.27 11.76
C LYS A 82 -10.27 -7.77 12.17
N PRO A 83 -10.18 -8.81 13.03
CA PRO A 83 -8.90 -9.24 13.61
C PRO A 83 -7.94 -9.92 12.64
N GLU A 84 -8.42 -10.33 11.46
CA GLU A 84 -7.68 -11.16 10.50
C GLU A 84 -6.71 -10.34 9.63
N GLU A 85 -6.96 -9.03 9.46
CA GLU A 85 -6.14 -8.11 8.65
C GLU A 85 -5.02 -7.41 9.45
N PHE A 86 -5.00 -7.62 10.77
CA PHE A 86 -4.11 -6.89 11.69
C PHE A 86 -2.63 -7.24 11.50
N LEU A 87 -2.30 -8.47 11.08
CA LEU A 87 -0.92 -8.91 10.88
C LEU A 87 -0.30 -8.33 9.60
N ASP A 88 -1.05 -8.33 8.51
CA ASP A 88 -0.60 -7.73 7.24
C ASP A 88 -0.49 -6.20 7.37
N ALA A 89 -1.45 -5.58 8.04
CA ALA A 89 -1.42 -4.17 8.39
C ALA A 89 -0.21 -3.81 9.28
N ALA A 90 0.07 -4.60 10.33
CA ALA A 90 1.22 -4.38 11.20
C ALA A 90 2.56 -4.55 10.47
N LEU A 91 2.67 -5.56 9.60
CA LEU A 91 3.86 -5.78 8.77
C LEU A 91 4.08 -4.62 7.80
N LEU A 92 3.02 -4.14 7.14
CA LEU A 92 3.11 -3.00 6.23
C LEU A 92 3.56 -1.75 6.97
N ARG A 93 3.07 -1.52 8.19
CA ARG A 93 3.46 -0.39 9.02
C ARG A 93 4.92 -0.47 9.46
N ALA A 94 5.37 -1.66 9.88
CA ALA A 94 6.77 -1.90 10.22
C ALA A 94 7.68 -1.65 9.01
N ARG A 95 7.25 -2.08 7.82
CA ARG A 95 7.94 -1.80 6.57
C ARG A 95 7.96 -0.31 6.25
N ALA A 96 6.83 0.39 6.29
CA ALA A 96 6.76 1.83 6.03
C ALA A 96 7.61 2.64 7.01
N ALA A 97 7.66 2.24 8.28
CA ALA A 97 8.49 2.89 9.30
C ALA A 97 10.01 2.65 9.09
N THR A 98 10.39 1.61 8.36
CA THR A 98 11.80 1.25 8.10
C THR A 98 12.25 1.56 6.67
N ASP A 99 11.31 1.78 5.75
CA ASP A 99 11.59 2.19 4.38
C ASP A 99 12.05 3.65 4.38
N THR A 100 13.37 3.84 4.37
CA THR A 100 13.98 5.17 4.29
C THR A 100 13.81 5.84 2.93
N GLY A 101 13.11 5.20 1.96
CA GLY A 101 12.96 5.67 0.59
C GLY A 101 14.25 5.70 -0.24
N ASN A 102 15.41 5.50 0.39
CA ASN A 102 16.71 5.53 -0.26
C ASN A 102 17.00 4.17 -0.90
N ARG A 103 16.57 3.99 -2.15
CA ARG A 103 17.02 2.87 -2.96
C ARG A 103 18.47 3.12 -3.36
N THR A 104 19.39 2.35 -2.76
CA THR A 104 20.78 2.27 -3.21
C THR A 104 20.78 1.84 -4.68
N ASP A 105 21.64 2.48 -5.47
CA ASP A 105 21.86 2.11 -6.86
C ASP A 105 22.19 0.60 -6.98
N LEU A 106 21.57 -0.09 -7.94
CA LEU A 106 21.69 -1.54 -8.05
C LEU A 106 23.13 -1.96 -8.33
N ASP A 107 23.87 -1.20 -9.15
CA ASP A 107 25.27 -1.48 -9.42
C ASP A 107 26.11 -1.27 -8.16
N ALA A 108 25.83 -0.22 -7.38
CA ALA A 108 26.48 -0.01 -6.08
C ALA A 108 26.26 -1.17 -5.09
N VAL A 109 25.08 -1.79 -5.07
CA VAL A 109 24.80 -2.98 -4.23
C VAL A 109 25.52 -4.22 -4.74
N ILE A 110 25.47 -4.47 -6.05
CA ILE A 110 26.14 -5.61 -6.69
C ILE A 110 27.64 -5.57 -6.36
N THR A 111 28.27 -4.41 -6.50
CA THR A 111 29.68 -4.20 -6.14
C THR A 111 29.91 -4.35 -4.63
N ALA A 112 29.05 -3.81 -3.78
CA ALA A 112 29.20 -3.90 -2.32
C ALA A 112 29.11 -5.35 -1.79
N LEU A 113 28.38 -6.21 -2.49
CA LEU A 113 28.30 -7.65 -2.21
C LEU A 113 29.48 -8.45 -2.80
N GLY A 114 30.41 -7.79 -3.49
CA GLY A 114 31.58 -8.42 -4.09
C GLY A 114 31.31 -9.15 -5.40
N TYR A 115 30.19 -8.84 -6.06
CA TYR A 115 29.85 -9.41 -7.36
C TYR A 115 30.12 -8.40 -8.49
N GLU A 116 30.47 -8.93 -9.66
CA GLU A 116 30.53 -8.17 -10.90
C GLU A 116 29.24 -8.40 -11.68
N ARG A 117 28.59 -7.32 -12.12
CA ARG A 117 27.31 -7.36 -12.85
C ARG A 117 27.36 -8.28 -14.08
N ALA A 118 28.47 -8.23 -14.81
CA ALA A 118 28.67 -9.03 -16.02
C ALA A 118 28.74 -10.54 -15.74
N GLU A 119 29.27 -10.95 -14.58
CA GLU A 119 29.34 -12.36 -14.18
C GLU A 119 27.94 -12.88 -13.84
N LEU A 120 27.17 -12.10 -13.06
CA LEU A 120 25.79 -12.42 -12.71
C LEU A 120 24.89 -12.49 -13.95
N GLU A 121 25.05 -11.57 -14.91
CA GLU A 121 24.31 -11.60 -16.17
C GLU A 121 24.66 -12.84 -17.01
N ALA A 122 25.94 -13.21 -17.07
CA ALA A 122 26.38 -14.41 -17.79
C ALA A 122 25.87 -15.70 -17.13
N GLU A 123 25.84 -15.76 -15.81
CA GLU A 123 25.28 -16.89 -15.05
C GLU A 123 23.77 -17.02 -15.28
N LEU A 124 23.03 -15.91 -15.23
CA LEU A 124 21.58 -15.89 -15.48
C LEU A 124 21.25 -16.33 -16.91
N ASP A 125 22.01 -15.88 -17.90
CA ASP A 125 21.87 -16.28 -19.30
C ASP A 125 22.16 -17.79 -19.49
N ALA A 126 23.16 -18.31 -18.81
CA ALA A 126 23.47 -19.74 -18.84
C ALA A 126 22.35 -20.59 -18.21
N ASP A 127 21.80 -20.17 -17.06
CA ASP A 127 20.69 -20.88 -16.41
C ASP A 127 19.42 -20.83 -17.25
N ARG A 128 19.12 -19.68 -17.87
CA ARG A 128 17.98 -19.53 -18.78
C ARG A 128 18.10 -20.44 -20.00
N ARG A 129 19.30 -20.56 -20.60
CA ARG A 129 19.55 -21.47 -21.73
C ARG A 129 19.38 -22.93 -21.32
N ARG A 130 19.87 -23.33 -20.14
CA ARG A 130 19.71 -24.69 -19.62
C ARG A 130 18.23 -25.04 -19.43
N ARG A 131 17.43 -24.17 -18.80
CA ARG A 131 15.99 -24.39 -18.61
C ARG A 131 15.20 -24.50 -19.90
N ILE A 132 15.57 -23.73 -20.94
CA ILE A 132 14.92 -23.83 -22.25
C ILE A 132 15.24 -25.20 -22.89
N ALA A 133 16.49 -25.64 -22.84
CA ALA A 133 16.89 -26.95 -23.38
C ALA A 133 16.21 -28.12 -22.65
N ASP A 134 16.02 -28.02 -21.33
CA ASP A 134 15.31 -29.02 -20.52
C ASP A 134 13.80 -29.09 -20.80
N LEU A 135 13.20 -28.02 -21.35
CA LEU A 135 11.78 -27.98 -21.75
C LEU A 135 11.52 -28.53 -23.17
N GLU A 136 12.57 -28.61 -23.99
CA GLU A 136 12.52 -29.09 -25.39
C GLU A 136 12.87 -30.58 -25.53
N THR A 137 13.12 -31.28 -24.42
CA THR A 137 13.46 -32.72 -24.35
C THR A 137 12.33 -33.53 -23.72
#